data_AF-A0A946W1D2-F1
#
_entry.id   AF-A0A946W1D2-F1
#
_cell.length_a   1.000
_cell.length_b   1.000
_cell.length_c   1.000
_cell.angle_alpha   90.00
_cell.angle_beta   90.00
_cell.angle_gamma   90.00
#
_symmetry.space_group_name_H-M   'P 1'
#
loop_
_entity.id
_entity.type
_entity.pdbx_description
1 polymer ?
#
loop_
_entity_poly.entity_id
_entity_poly.type
_entity_poly.pdbx_seq_one_letter_code
_entity_poly.pdbx_strand_id
1 'polypeptide(L)'
;MFIICDAFAANWAKTGSKQSLVYGAILVMVGYAIFAWLNKEWSLAQVGVFVNVTIALGAVLVSFFFFKEQLAVIQWWGIGLGLISIYMLCTGN
;
A
#
# COMPACT_ATOMS: atom_id res chain seq x y z
N MET A 1 -0.66 0.54 -4.32
CA MET A 1 -0.32 -0.56 -5.24
C MET A 1 -0.34 -1.91 -4.55
N PHE A 2 0.46 -2.12 -3.49
CA PHE A 2 0.43 -3.34 -2.68
C PHE A 2 -0.97 -3.75 -2.20
N ILE A 3 -1.79 -2.79 -1.77
CA ILE A 3 -3.15 -3.09 -1.28
C ILE A 3 -4.13 -3.46 -2.39
N ILE A 4 -3.88 -2.99 -3.62
CA ILE A 4 -4.65 -3.45 -4.78
C ILE A 4 -4.25 -4.89 -5.09
N CYS A 5 -2.98 -5.25 -4.95
CA CYS A 5 -2.52 -6.64 -5.05
C CYS A 5 -3.15 -7.52 -3.95
N ASP A 6 -3.23 -7.04 -2.70
CA ASP A 6 -3.90 -7.75 -1.60
C ASP A 6 -5.40 -7.91 -1.86
N ALA A 7 -6.07 -6.89 -2.41
CA ALA A 7 -7.47 -6.98 -2.79
C ALA A 7 -7.69 -7.98 -3.93
N PHE A 8 -6.80 -8.03 -4.92
CA PHE A 8 -6.84 -9.04 -5.99
C PHE A 8 -6.54 -10.45 -5.49
N ALA A 9 -5.59 -10.60 -4.56
CA ALA A 9 -5.30 -11.87 -3.92
C ALA A 9 -6.49 -12.37 -3.07
N ALA A 10 -7.12 -11.48 -2.31
CA ALA A 10 -8.32 -11.77 -1.54
C ALA A 10 -9.51 -12.12 -2.46
N ASN A 11 -9.67 -11.40 -3.57
CA ASN A 11 -10.69 -11.71 -4.57
C ASN A 11 -10.44 -13.08 -5.23
N TRP A 12 -9.19 -13.40 -5.57
CA TRP A 12 -8.82 -14.72 -6.08
C TRP A 12 -9.12 -15.83 -5.05
N ALA A 13 -8.76 -15.63 -3.77
CA ALA A 13 -9.04 -16.60 -2.71
C ALA A 13 -10.56 -16.86 -2.54
N LYS A 14 -11.40 -15.86 -2.77
CA LYS A 14 -12.87 -15.99 -2.68
C LYS A 14 -13.53 -16.55 -3.94
N THR A 15 -13.02 -16.22 -5.13
CA THR A 15 -13.71 -16.49 -6.41
C THR A 15 -13.00 -17.51 -7.31
N GLY A 16 -11.74 -17.83 -7.03
CA GLY A 16 -10.88 -18.64 -7.89
C GLY A 16 -10.54 -17.96 -9.23
N SER A 17 -10.84 -16.67 -9.40
CA SER A 17 -10.67 -15.97 -10.68
C SER A 17 -9.20 -15.83 -11.08
N LYS A 18 -8.79 -16.55 -12.12
CA LYS A 18 -7.42 -16.50 -12.68
C LYS A 18 -7.02 -15.09 -13.13
N GLN A 19 -7.98 -14.27 -13.55
CA GLN A 19 -7.72 -12.88 -13.96
C GLN A 19 -7.23 -12.02 -12.79
N SER A 20 -7.81 -12.18 -11.60
CA SER A 20 -7.36 -11.47 -10.40
C SER A 20 -5.92 -11.78 -10.05
N LEU A 21 -5.51 -13.05 -10.23
CA LEU A 21 -4.15 -13.49 -9.99
C LEU A 21 -3.17 -12.92 -11.03
N VAL A 22 -3.55 -12.88 -12.30
CA VAL A 22 -2.74 -12.28 -13.37
C VAL A 22 -2.58 -10.76 -13.17
N TYR A 23 -3.67 -10.04 -12.87
CA TYR A 23 -3.58 -8.61 -12.60
C TYR A 23 -2.75 -8.32 -11.34
N GLY A 24 -2.96 -9.09 -10.27
CA GLY A 24 -2.15 -9.00 -9.06
C GLY A 24 -0.66 -9.22 -9.34
N ALA A 25 -0.30 -10.25 -10.10
CA ALA A 25 1.10 -10.54 -10.44
C ALA A 25 1.76 -9.43 -11.28
N ILE A 26 1.05 -8.90 -12.28
CA ILE A 26 1.56 -7.78 -13.11
C ILE A 26 1.75 -6.53 -12.24
N LEU A 27 0.76 -6.20 -11.40
CA LEU A 27 0.86 -5.08 -10.47
C LEU A 27 2.05 -5.28 -9.52
N VAL A 28 2.27 -6.46 -8.95
CA VAL A 28 3.46 -6.69 -8.10
C VAL A 28 4.76 -6.42 -8.85
N MET A 29 4.91 -6.93 -10.08
CA MET A 29 6.14 -6.69 -10.87
C MET A 29 6.37 -5.22 -11.18
N VAL A 30 5.32 -4.49 -11.58
CA VAL A 30 5.43 -3.04 -11.85
C VAL A 30 5.79 -2.29 -10.56
N GLY A 31 5.30 -2.73 -9.41
CA GLY A 31 5.53 -2.07 -8.12
C GLY A 31 6.98 -2.18 -7.69
N TYR A 32 7.55 -3.38 -7.82
CA TYR A 32 8.97 -3.60 -7.57
C TYR A 32 9.87 -2.93 -8.62
N ALA A 33 9.43 -2.82 -9.87
CA ALA A 33 10.18 -2.08 -10.90
C ALA A 33 10.25 -0.57 -10.56
N ILE A 34 9.13 0.02 -10.14
CA ILE A 34 9.09 1.42 -9.67
C ILE A 34 9.96 1.59 -8.42
N PHE A 35 9.89 0.66 -7.46
CA PHE A 35 10.74 0.68 -6.27
C PHE A 35 12.23 0.61 -6.62
N ALA A 36 12.62 -0.27 -7.53
CA ALA A 36 13.99 -0.40 -8.00
C ALA A 36 14.48 0.85 -8.75
N TRP A 37 13.58 1.51 -9.49
CA TRP A 37 13.89 2.78 -10.15
C TRP A 37 14.05 3.93 -9.14
N LEU A 38 13.14 4.07 -8.17
CA LEU A 38 13.24 5.07 -7.10
C LEU A 38 14.52 4.91 -6.26
N ASN A 39 14.96 3.68 -6.00
CA ASN A 39 16.22 3.41 -5.29
C ASN A 39 17.48 3.80 -6.07
N LYS A 40 17.39 4.13 -7.37
CA LYS A 40 18.54 4.69 -8.11
C LYS A 40 18.77 6.16 -7.78
N GLU A 41 17.70 6.88 -7.42
CA GLU A 41 17.74 8.34 -7.24
C GLU A 41 17.61 8.74 -5.77
N TRP A 42 16.95 7.93 -4.94
CA TRP A 42 16.63 8.24 -3.55
C TRP A 42 17.34 7.28 -2.58
N SER A 43 17.55 7.75 -1.35
CA SER A 43 18.09 6.87 -0.31
C SER A 43 17.07 5.79 0.07
N LEU A 44 17.57 4.63 0.54
CA LEU A 44 16.71 3.52 0.95
C LEU A 44 15.67 3.95 2.00
N ALA A 45 16.04 4.89 2.89
CA ALA A 45 15.14 5.46 3.88
C ALA A 45 14.01 6.27 3.22
N GLN A 46 14.32 7.13 2.25
CA GLN A 46 13.33 7.94 1.53
C GLN A 46 12.37 7.06 0.72
N VAL A 47 12.90 6.03 0.02
CA VAL A 47 12.06 5.09 -0.74
C VAL A 47 11.18 4.27 0.20
N GLY A 48 11.72 3.78 1.32
CA GLY A 48 10.94 3.04 2.33
C GLY A 48 9.79 3.85 2.90
N VAL A 49 10.03 5.13 3.21
CA VAL A 49 9.01 6.07 3.68
C VAL A 49 7.93 6.28 2.62
N PHE A 50 8.33 6.56 1.38
CA PHE A 50 7.40 6.78 0.27
C PHE A 50 6.49 5.56 0.03
N VAL A 51 7.06 4.35 0.07
CA VAL A 51 6.29 3.11 -0.04
C VAL A 51 5.31 2.97 1.11
N ASN A 52 5.75 3.18 2.35
CA ASN A 52 4.89 3.04 3.53
C ASN A 52 3.74 4.05 3.54
N VAL A 53 3.97 5.30 3.15
CA VAL A 53 2.90 6.30 3.00
C VAL A 53 1.91 5.87 1.90
N THR A 54 2.42 5.39 0.78
CA THR A 54 1.58 4.94 -0.34
C THR A 54 0.74 3.72 0.03
N ILE A 55 1.27 2.81 0.86
CA ILE A 55 0.52 1.68 1.42
C ILE A 55 -0.56 2.21 2.37
N ALA A 56 -0.23 3.05 3.33
CA ALA A 56 -1.20 3.59 4.29
C ALA A 56 -2.36 4.31 3.58
N LEU A 57 -2.06 5.23 2.65
CA LEU A 57 -3.09 5.95 1.89
C LEU A 57 -3.88 5.02 0.96
N GLY A 58 -3.21 4.06 0.33
CA GLY A 58 -3.86 3.05 -0.49
C GLY A 58 -4.86 2.19 0.31
N ALA A 59 -4.56 1.92 1.59
CA ALA A 59 -5.43 1.15 2.49
C ALA A 59 -6.74 1.88 2.70
N VAL A 60 -6.62 3.14 3.09
CA VAL A 60 -7.75 4.02 3.35
C VAL A 60 -8.60 4.19 2.10
N LEU A 61 -7.97 4.42 0.94
CA LEU A 61 -8.69 4.58 -0.32
C LEU A 61 -9.43 3.31 -0.73
N VAL A 62 -8.78 2.14 -0.65
CA VAL A 62 -9.42 0.87 -1.04
C VAL A 62 -10.53 0.49 -0.05
N SER A 63 -10.32 0.63 1.25
CA SER A 63 -11.35 0.41 2.27
C SER A 63 -12.56 1.34 2.06
N PHE A 64 -12.33 2.62 1.80
CA PHE A 64 -13.41 3.59 1.63
C PHE A 64 -14.15 3.45 0.29
N PHE A 65 -13.44 3.29 -0.83
CA PHE A 65 -14.07 3.26 -2.15
C PHE A 65 -14.51 1.86 -2.60
N PHE A 66 -13.71 0.83 -2.32
CA PHE A 66 -13.97 -0.54 -2.81
C PHE A 66 -14.82 -1.34 -1.83
N PHE A 67 -14.45 -1.33 -0.55
CA PHE A 67 -15.21 -2.05 0.48
C PHE A 67 -16.37 -1.24 1.06
N LYS A 68 -16.42 0.08 0.78
CA LYS A 68 -17.42 1.02 1.32
C LYS A 68 -17.50 0.97 2.85
N GLU A 69 -16.39 0.63 3.50
CA GLU A 69 -16.31 0.58 4.96
C GLU A 69 -16.22 2.00 5.51
N GLN A 70 -17.07 2.30 6.49
CA GLN A 70 -16.95 3.53 7.25
C GLN A 70 -15.92 3.34 8.35
N LEU A 71 -14.81 4.06 8.21
CA LEU A 71 -13.75 4.07 9.21
C LEU A 71 -14.25 4.76 10.49
N ALA A 72 -14.21 4.03 11.61
CA ALA A 72 -14.48 4.58 12.92
C ALA A 72 -13.43 5.64 13.29
N VAL A 73 -13.79 6.60 14.15
CA VAL A 73 -12.88 7.69 14.58
C VAL A 73 -11.56 7.14 15.13
N ILE A 74 -11.57 6.00 15.81
CA ILE A 74 -10.36 5.36 16.33
C ILE A 74 -9.43 4.80 15.23
N GLN A 75 -9.99 4.37 14.09
CA GLN A 75 -9.21 3.92 12.95
C GLN A 75 -8.54 5.10 12.25
N TRP A 76 -9.21 6.26 12.19
CA TRP A 76 -8.60 7.51 11.74
C TRP A 76 -7.42 7.95 12.62
N TRP A 77 -7.55 7.80 13.94
CA TRP A 77 -6.42 8.00 14.86
C TRP A 77 -5.28 7.02 14.59
N GLY A 78 -5.58 5.74 14.36
CA GLY A 78 -4.58 4.74 13.98
C GLY A 78 -3.84 5.08 12.69
N ILE A 79 -4.55 5.56 11.67
CA ILE A 79 -3.95 6.05 10.41
C ILE A 79 -3.04 7.24 10.68
N GLY A 80 -3.50 8.22 11.47
CA GLY A 80 -2.71 9.40 11.83
C GLY A 80 -1.43 9.04 12.58
N LEU A 81 -1.51 8.15 13.57
CA LEU A 81 -0.35 7.64 14.30
C LEU A 81 0.61 6.88 13.39
N GLY A 82 0.09 6.05 12.48
CA GLY A 82 0.90 5.35 11.49
C GLY A 82 1.68 6.31 10.58
N LEU A 83 1.04 7.38 10.12
CA LEU A 83 1.70 8.42 9.32
C LEU A 83 2.79 9.16 10.12
N ILE A 84 2.55 9.45 11.40
CA ILE A 84 3.55 10.05 12.30
C ILE A 84 4.74 9.10 12.48
N SER A 85 4.51 7.81 12.70
CA SER A 85 5.60 6.83 12.81
C SER A 85 6.42 6.73 11.52
N ILE A 86 5.77 6.78 10.36
CA ILE A 86 6.46 6.78 9.06
C ILE A 86 7.29 8.06 8.88
N TYR A 87 6.76 9.22 9.30
CA TYR A 87 7.50 10.47 9.29
C TYR A 87 8.71 10.42 10.23
N MET A 88 8.55 9.90 11.46
CA MET A 88 9.64 9.72 12.41
C MET A 88 10.72 8.79 11.87
N LEU A 89 10.33 7.73 11.14
CA LEU A 89 11.26 6.83 10.44
C LEU A 89 12.07 7.57 9.35
N CYS A 90 11.49 8.59 8.72
CA CYS A 90 12.13 9.42 7.71
C CYS A 90 13.11 10.44 8.31
N THR A 91 12.77 10.99 9.48
CA THR A 91 13.54 12.05 10.14
C THR A 91 14.55 11.53 11.17
N GLY A 92 14.64 10.21 11.33
CA GLY A 92 15.65 9.57 12.17
C GLY A 92 17.04 9.80 11.60
N ASN A 93 17.70 10.86 12.09
CA ASN A 93 19.16 10.88 12.25
C ASN A 93 19.61 9.74 13.15
#